data_AF-A0A4V2W4Y1-F1
#
_entry.id   AF-A0A4V2W4Y1-F1
#
_cell.length_a   1.000
_cell.length_b   1.000
_cell.length_c   1.000
_cell.angle_alpha   90.00
_cell.angle_beta   90.00
_cell.angle_gamma   90.00
#
_symmetry.space_group_name_H-M   'P 1'
#
loop_
_entity.id
_entity.type
_entity.pdbx_description
1 polymer ?
#
loop_
_entity_poly.entity_id
_entity_poly.type
_entity_poly.pdbx_seq_one_letter_code
_entity_poly.pdbx_strand_id
1 'polypeptide(L)'
;MKILLVIAVVLVVYLTGRIGFGLAVLAGLGFVVAAVLVLILITRLSGKKETGADAAVPEETKSPGASIESSEPVELAPAIEALQSGNFQKAIDLAEPYVRDVRDEIRIDAMRLTGFGHAGLGQHAQAYPCWVAVTEAEPSSQNYLNVASTAAVIEHFDEAEAAYLTCQRIYTQERGADPVEGLIFNGQYQANFLSSLDKAGRSDLAFKYLEPLAGFYRSLHITDSTFLHLRQMPFFEVFLEQSLPLVRRVLDEDALTAWYRTTYDAVDEPGQAMFARYHVPH
;
A
#
# COMPACT_ATOMS: atom_id res chain seq x y z
N MET A 1 4.97 -17.16 -29.00
CA MET A 1 5.37 -17.16 -27.57
C MET A 1 5.50 -15.77 -26.96
N LYS A 2 6.16 -14.78 -27.60
CA LYS A 2 6.33 -13.43 -27.05
C LYS A 2 5.03 -12.62 -26.86
N ILE A 3 4.06 -12.76 -27.76
CA ILE A 3 2.77 -12.03 -27.67
C ILE A 3 1.89 -12.54 -26.51
N LEU A 4 1.87 -13.86 -26.27
CA LEU A 4 1.14 -14.46 -25.14
C LEU A 4 1.76 -14.07 -23.78
N LEU A 5 3.08 -13.88 -23.72
CA LEU A 5 3.77 -13.40 -22.52
C LEU A 5 3.41 -11.94 -22.22
N VAL A 6 3.36 -11.08 -23.25
CA VAL A 6 2.97 -9.67 -23.09
C VAL A 6 1.50 -9.54 -22.67
N ILE A 7 0.61 -10.34 -23.25
CA ILE A 7 -0.81 -10.37 -22.85
C ILE A 7 -0.94 -10.86 -21.40
N ALA A 8 -0.20 -11.89 -20.99
CA ALA A 8 -0.23 -12.38 -19.61
C ALA A 8 0.30 -11.34 -18.61
N VAL A 9 1.35 -10.60 -18.94
CA VAL A 9 1.90 -9.53 -18.09
C VAL A 9 0.93 -8.35 -17.98
N VAL A 10 0.33 -7.92 -19.09
CA VAL A 10 -0.70 -6.86 -19.09
C VAL A 10 -1.93 -7.30 -18.31
N LEU A 11 -2.36 -8.56 -18.43
CA LEU A 11 -3.49 -9.10 -17.69
C LEU A 11 -3.19 -9.18 -16.19
N VAL A 12 -1.97 -9.58 -15.80
CA VAL A 12 -1.54 -9.62 -14.39
C VAL A 12 -1.47 -8.21 -13.81
N VAL A 13 -0.88 -7.23 -14.51
CA VAL A 13 -0.83 -5.82 -14.06
C VAL A 13 -2.24 -5.21 -13.96
N TYR A 14 -3.11 -5.51 -14.91
CA TYR A 14 -4.50 -5.05 -14.92
C TYR A 14 -5.33 -5.69 -13.80
N LEU A 15 -5.14 -6.99 -13.55
CA LEU A 15 -5.83 -7.72 -12.49
C LEU A 15 -5.28 -7.36 -11.11
N THR A 16 -3.97 -7.20 -10.92
CA THR A 16 -3.40 -6.74 -9.64
C THR A 16 -3.72 -5.28 -9.37
N GLY A 17 -3.86 -4.44 -10.40
CA GLY A 17 -4.37 -3.08 -10.28
C GLY A 17 -5.82 -3.02 -9.80
N ARG A 18 -6.73 -3.78 -10.42
CA ARG A 18 -8.16 -3.79 -10.03
C ARG A 18 -8.44 -4.57 -8.74
N ILE A 19 -7.79 -5.72 -8.55
CA ILE A 19 -7.97 -6.58 -7.37
C ILE A 19 -7.18 -6.04 -6.18
N GLY A 20 -5.96 -5.56 -6.38
CA GLY A 20 -5.15 -4.95 -5.32
C GLY A 20 -5.77 -3.66 -4.79
N PHE A 21 -6.45 -2.91 -5.66
CA PHE A 21 -7.19 -1.73 -5.25
C PHE A 21 -8.57 -2.06 -4.63
N GLY A 22 -9.32 -3.02 -5.17
CA GLY A 22 -10.53 -3.55 -4.52
C GLY A 22 -10.28 -4.15 -3.13
N LEU A 23 -9.13 -4.83 -2.94
CA LEU A 23 -8.68 -5.33 -1.63
C LEU A 23 -8.06 -4.24 -0.74
N ALA A 24 -7.42 -3.21 -1.32
CA ALA A 24 -7.01 -2.00 -0.59
C ALA A 24 -8.22 -1.37 0.11
N VAL A 25 -9.34 -1.35 -0.59
CA VAL A 25 -10.58 -0.70 -0.16
C VAL A 25 -11.40 -1.60 0.75
N LEU A 26 -11.39 -2.92 0.59
CA LEU A 26 -12.12 -3.80 1.52
C LEU A 26 -11.37 -4.11 2.82
N ALA A 27 -10.05 -4.04 2.85
CA ALA A 27 -9.29 -4.55 4.00
C ALA A 27 -8.17 -3.64 4.54
N GLY A 28 -7.89 -2.47 3.92
CA GLY A 28 -6.70 -1.68 4.29
C GLY A 28 -5.37 -2.43 4.04
N LEU A 29 -5.46 -3.59 3.39
CA LEU A 29 -4.40 -4.59 3.18
C LEU A 29 -3.88 -4.60 1.74
N GLY A 30 -4.32 -3.67 0.88
CA GLY A 30 -3.98 -3.66 -0.54
C GLY A 30 -2.47 -3.66 -0.81
N PHE A 31 -1.69 -3.15 0.15
CA PHE A 31 -0.23 -3.17 0.08
C PHE A 31 0.42 -4.48 0.55
N VAL A 32 -0.21 -5.25 1.44
CA VAL A 32 0.31 -6.57 1.84
C VAL A 32 0.27 -7.51 0.64
N VAL A 33 -0.80 -7.49 -0.16
CA VAL A 33 -0.90 -8.34 -1.35
C VAL A 33 0.11 -7.93 -2.44
N ALA A 34 0.35 -6.62 -2.64
CA ALA A 34 1.32 -6.14 -3.61
C ALA A 34 2.77 -6.43 -3.18
N ALA A 35 3.11 -6.24 -1.91
CA ALA A 35 4.43 -6.58 -1.35
C ALA A 35 4.69 -8.10 -1.38
N VAL A 36 3.67 -8.92 -1.06
CA VAL A 36 3.73 -10.39 -1.14
C VAL A 36 3.93 -10.85 -2.58
N LEU A 37 3.31 -10.22 -3.58
CA LEU A 37 3.50 -10.57 -4.99
C LEU A 37 4.90 -10.20 -5.52
N VAL A 38 5.50 -9.10 -5.04
CA VAL A 38 6.89 -8.74 -5.37
C VAL A 38 7.87 -9.75 -4.76
N LEU A 39 7.64 -10.20 -3.52
CA LEU A 39 8.41 -11.28 -2.89
C LEU A 39 8.26 -12.62 -3.64
N ILE A 40 7.07 -12.96 -4.14
CA ILE A 40 6.82 -14.16 -4.95
C ILE A 40 7.58 -14.10 -6.29
N LEU A 41 7.71 -12.92 -6.91
CA LEU A 41 8.46 -12.76 -8.15
C LEU A 41 9.97 -12.89 -7.94
N ILE A 42 10.49 -12.31 -6.85
CA ILE A 42 11.92 -12.38 -6.51
C ILE A 42 12.32 -13.83 -6.17
N THR A 43 11.48 -14.56 -5.41
CA THR A 43 11.75 -15.96 -5.04
C THR A 43 11.65 -16.93 -6.22
N ARG A 44 10.68 -16.75 -7.13
CA ARG A 44 10.53 -17.60 -8.34
C ARG A 44 11.60 -17.36 -9.41
N LEU A 45 12.13 -16.15 -9.52
CA LEU A 45 13.25 -15.85 -10.43
C LEU A 45 14.58 -16.40 -9.90
N SER A 46 14.74 -16.43 -8.58
CA SER A 46 15.91 -17.04 -7.92
C SER A 46 15.89 -18.58 -7.89
N GLY A 47 14.71 -19.19 -7.99
CA GLY A 47 14.52 -20.64 -7.90
C GLY A 47 14.73 -21.44 -9.20
N LYS A 48 15.00 -20.79 -10.35
CA LYS A 48 15.17 -21.50 -11.63
C LYS A 48 16.65 -21.59 -12.03
N LYS A 49 17.42 -22.39 -11.28
CA LYS A 49 18.74 -22.86 -11.70
C LYS A 49 18.57 -24.26 -12.32
N GLU A 50 18.66 -24.32 -13.64
CA GLU A 50 18.64 -25.57 -14.40
C GLU A 50 19.84 -26.43 -14.01
N THR A 51 19.57 -27.67 -13.61
CA THR A 51 20.55 -28.74 -13.41
C THR A 51 20.98 -29.33 -14.74
N GLY A 52 22.28 -29.29 -15.03
CA GLY A 52 22.92 -30.02 -16.13
C GLY A 52 24.44 -30.09 -15.94
N ALA A 53 24.97 -31.31 -15.77
CA ALA A 53 26.39 -31.70 -15.64
C ALA A 53 27.23 -31.32 -16.88
N ASP A 54 28.57 -31.31 -16.95
CA ASP A 54 29.67 -31.91 -16.15
C ASP A 54 31.01 -31.20 -16.54
N ALA A 55 32.07 -31.48 -15.78
CA ALA A 55 33.52 -31.39 -16.09
C ALA A 55 34.40 -30.20 -15.58
N ALA A 56 35.24 -30.57 -14.59
CA ALA A 56 36.67 -30.26 -14.36
C ALA A 56 37.15 -28.85 -13.90
N VAL A 57 38.01 -28.89 -12.87
CA VAL A 57 38.64 -27.86 -11.98
C VAL A 57 40.03 -27.44 -12.59
N PRO A 58 40.65 -26.24 -12.36
CA PRO A 58 41.00 -25.71 -11.03
C PRO A 58 41.02 -24.20 -10.72
N GLU A 59 40.95 -23.96 -9.40
CA GLU A 59 41.38 -22.84 -8.54
C GLU A 59 41.70 -21.45 -9.15
N GLU A 60 41.02 -20.41 -8.68
CA GLU A 60 41.68 -19.29 -7.97
C GLU A 60 40.70 -18.31 -7.29
N THR A 61 41.17 -17.75 -6.17
CA THR A 61 40.70 -16.57 -5.42
C THR A 61 39.37 -16.63 -4.64
N LYS A 62 39.47 -17.03 -3.36
CA LYS A 62 38.51 -16.69 -2.31
C LYS A 62 38.50 -15.17 -2.07
N SER A 63 37.35 -14.53 -2.31
CA SER A 63 36.99 -13.24 -1.70
C SER A 63 35.79 -13.47 -0.79
N PRO A 64 35.82 -13.06 0.49
CA PRO A 64 34.74 -13.29 1.44
C PRO A 64 33.60 -12.30 1.17
N GLY A 65 32.76 -12.62 0.19
CA GLY A 65 31.46 -12.00 0.05
C GLY A 65 30.52 -12.63 1.08
N ALA A 66 30.32 -11.96 2.20
CA ALA A 66 29.23 -12.26 3.13
C ALA A 66 27.92 -12.24 2.34
N SER A 67 27.37 -13.43 2.09
CA SER A 67 25.97 -13.59 1.78
C SER A 67 25.19 -13.11 3.00
N ILE A 68 24.61 -11.92 2.93
CA ILE A 68 23.53 -11.53 3.82
C ILE A 68 22.35 -12.43 3.41
N GLU A 69 22.31 -13.64 3.97
CA GLU A 69 21.08 -14.41 4.04
C GLU A 69 20.16 -13.61 4.96
N SER A 70 19.23 -12.87 4.39
CA SER A 70 18.06 -12.40 5.13
C SER A 70 17.20 -13.63 5.40
N SER A 71 17.56 -14.43 6.41
CA SER A 71 16.74 -15.56 6.81
C SER A 71 15.57 -15.02 7.60
N GLU A 72 14.37 -15.01 7.01
CA GLU A 72 13.13 -14.87 7.77
C GLU A 72 13.18 -15.83 8.97
N PRO A 73 12.72 -15.41 10.18
CA PRO A 73 12.78 -16.28 11.34
C PRO A 73 12.01 -17.57 11.06
N VAL A 74 12.70 -18.70 11.13
CA VAL A 74 12.14 -20.03 10.80
C VAL A 74 10.88 -20.30 11.65
N GLU A 75 10.84 -19.73 12.86
CA GLU A 75 9.73 -19.81 13.80
C GLU A 75 8.43 -19.18 13.29
N LEU A 76 8.51 -18.12 12.48
CA LEU A 76 7.34 -17.37 12.00
C LEU A 76 6.88 -17.78 10.59
N ALA A 77 7.66 -18.60 9.89
CA ALA A 77 7.32 -19.08 8.55
C ALA A 77 5.88 -19.66 8.44
N PRO A 78 5.37 -20.46 9.41
CA PRO A 78 3.99 -20.95 9.37
C PRO A 78 2.94 -19.84 9.48
N ALA A 79 3.20 -18.80 10.29
CA ALA A 79 2.32 -17.66 10.45
C ALA A 79 2.30 -16.81 9.17
N ILE A 80 3.46 -16.62 8.54
CA ILE A 80 3.61 -15.96 7.24
C ILE A 80 2.80 -16.70 6.15
N GLU A 81 2.95 -18.02 6.04
CA GLU A 81 2.20 -18.82 5.06
C GLU A 81 0.69 -18.74 5.29
N ALA A 82 0.25 -18.78 6.56
CA ALA A 82 -1.16 -18.62 6.91
C ALA A 82 -1.69 -17.24 6.50
N LEU A 83 -0.93 -16.16 6.76
CA LEU A 83 -1.29 -14.80 6.38
C LEU A 83 -1.39 -14.65 4.86
N GLN A 84 -0.40 -15.17 4.12
CA GLN A 84 -0.36 -15.15 2.66
C GLN A 84 -1.54 -15.91 2.03
N SER A 85 -2.02 -16.95 2.70
CA SER A 85 -3.18 -17.75 2.28
C SER A 85 -4.53 -17.12 2.69
N GLY A 86 -4.53 -15.95 3.32
CA GLY A 86 -5.74 -15.29 3.84
C GLY A 86 -6.34 -15.97 5.08
N ASN A 87 -5.63 -16.91 5.70
CA ASN A 87 -6.05 -17.57 6.94
C ASN A 87 -5.68 -16.70 8.15
N PHE A 88 -6.29 -15.53 8.26
CA PHE A 88 -5.91 -14.49 9.22
C PHE A 88 -5.93 -14.97 10.67
N GLN A 89 -6.96 -15.71 11.09
CA GLN A 89 -7.03 -16.24 12.46
C GLN A 89 -5.86 -17.21 12.74
N LYS A 90 -5.55 -18.09 11.78
CA LYS A 90 -4.42 -19.02 11.91
C LYS A 90 -3.08 -18.28 11.97
N ALA A 91 -2.93 -17.19 11.22
CA ALA A 91 -1.73 -16.36 11.28
C ALA A 91 -1.54 -15.74 12.67
N ILE A 92 -2.62 -15.23 13.28
CA ILE A 92 -2.60 -14.72 14.66
C ILE A 92 -2.21 -15.85 15.62
N ASP A 93 -2.91 -16.98 15.58
CA ASP A 93 -2.70 -18.09 16.51
C ASP A 93 -1.25 -18.62 16.47
N LEU A 94 -0.62 -18.58 15.29
CA LEU A 94 0.77 -19.02 15.09
C LEU A 94 1.81 -17.96 15.49
N ALA A 95 1.49 -16.66 15.37
CA ALA A 95 2.39 -15.57 15.73
C ALA A 95 2.31 -15.21 17.23
N GLU A 96 1.14 -15.36 17.85
CA GLU A 96 0.86 -14.94 19.24
C GLU A 96 1.88 -15.43 20.27
N PRO A 97 2.38 -16.68 20.23
CA PRO A 97 3.39 -17.14 21.20
C PRO A 97 4.68 -16.32 21.21
N TYR A 98 4.98 -15.62 20.11
CA TYR A 98 6.23 -14.90 19.89
C TYR A 98 6.12 -13.39 20.14
N VAL A 99 4.92 -12.84 20.40
CA VAL A 99 4.73 -11.39 20.64
C VAL A 99 5.39 -10.88 21.93
N ARG A 100 5.97 -11.79 22.73
CA ARG A 100 6.79 -11.49 23.91
C ARG A 100 8.14 -12.20 23.89
N ASP A 101 8.62 -12.62 22.71
CA ASP A 101 9.94 -13.23 22.56
C ASP A 101 11.04 -12.25 23.04
N VAL A 102 12.10 -12.81 23.62
CA VAL A 102 13.24 -12.04 24.11
C VAL A 102 14.09 -11.47 22.98
N ARG A 103 13.99 -12.06 21.78
CA ARG A 103 14.64 -11.58 20.56
C ARG A 103 13.75 -10.53 19.91
N ASP A 104 14.28 -9.32 19.79
CA ASP A 104 13.53 -8.16 19.28
C ASP A 104 12.99 -8.40 17.87
N GLU A 105 13.80 -8.94 16.95
CA GLU A 105 13.42 -9.24 15.57
C GLU A 105 12.18 -10.15 15.49
N ILE A 106 12.17 -11.25 16.24
CA ILE A 106 11.05 -12.20 16.26
C ILE A 106 9.83 -11.61 16.94
N ARG A 107 10.03 -10.86 18.03
CA ARG A 107 8.94 -10.20 18.73
C ARG A 107 8.23 -9.17 17.85
N ILE A 108 9.00 -8.33 17.15
CA ILE A 108 8.47 -7.28 16.28
C ILE A 108 7.75 -7.89 15.07
N ASP A 109 8.34 -8.91 14.44
CA ASP A 109 7.69 -9.61 13.32
C ASP A 109 6.42 -10.34 13.75
N ALA A 110 6.42 -10.96 14.93
CA ALA A 110 5.21 -11.56 15.50
C ALA A 110 4.11 -10.52 15.72
N MET A 111 4.43 -9.38 16.32
CA MET A 111 3.48 -8.27 16.50
C MET A 111 2.94 -7.77 15.16
N ARG A 112 3.80 -7.64 14.14
CA ARG A 112 3.41 -7.25 12.79
C ARG A 112 2.44 -8.25 12.15
N LEU A 113 2.73 -9.55 12.26
CA LEU A 113 1.86 -10.60 11.74
C LEU A 113 0.51 -10.63 12.46
N THR A 114 0.52 -10.49 13.80
CA THR A 114 -0.71 -10.36 14.60
C THR A 114 -1.52 -9.12 14.19
N GLY A 115 -0.86 -7.98 14.00
CA GLY A 115 -1.49 -6.74 13.51
C GLY A 115 -2.15 -6.92 12.13
N PHE A 116 -1.46 -7.56 11.19
CA PHE A 116 -2.04 -7.86 9.87
C PHE A 116 -3.19 -8.86 9.94
N GLY A 117 -3.07 -9.88 10.79
CA GLY A 117 -4.15 -10.84 11.02
C GLY A 117 -5.41 -10.17 11.56
N HIS A 118 -5.29 -9.35 12.61
CA HIS A 118 -6.41 -8.60 13.16
C HIS A 118 -7.01 -7.64 12.12
N ALA A 119 -6.19 -6.89 11.39
CA ALA A 119 -6.67 -6.01 10.33
C ALA A 119 -7.43 -6.78 9.23
N GLY A 120 -6.95 -7.97 8.84
CA GLY A 120 -7.61 -8.84 7.86
C GLY A 120 -8.95 -9.39 8.32
N LEU A 121 -9.16 -9.52 9.63
CA LEU A 121 -10.45 -9.89 10.24
C LEU A 121 -11.36 -8.69 10.50
N GLY A 122 -10.95 -7.46 10.17
CA GLY A 122 -11.68 -6.23 10.52
C GLY A 122 -11.60 -5.87 12.01
N GLN A 123 -10.73 -6.53 12.77
CA GLN A 123 -10.52 -6.34 14.21
C GLN A 123 -9.54 -5.18 14.47
N HIS A 124 -9.90 -3.98 13.98
CA HIS A 124 -8.99 -2.83 13.97
C HIS A 124 -8.57 -2.36 15.37
N ALA A 125 -9.45 -2.48 16.37
CA ALA A 125 -9.13 -2.15 17.76
C ALA A 125 -8.01 -3.05 18.33
N GLN A 126 -7.95 -4.31 17.90
CA GLN A 126 -6.90 -5.26 18.29
C GLN A 126 -5.62 -5.06 17.47
N ALA A 127 -5.74 -4.68 16.20
CA ALA A 127 -4.59 -4.40 15.35
C ALA A 127 -3.82 -3.13 15.79
N TYR A 128 -4.54 -2.13 16.31
CA TYR A 128 -3.98 -0.83 16.68
C TYR A 128 -2.77 -0.90 17.64
N PRO A 129 -2.85 -1.56 18.83
CA PRO A 129 -1.70 -1.65 19.73
C PRO A 129 -0.50 -2.39 19.12
N CYS A 130 -0.73 -3.34 18.20
CA CYS A 130 0.36 -3.99 17.47
C CYS A 130 1.11 -2.97 16.60
N TRP A 131 0.38 -2.11 15.87
CA TRP A 131 1.01 -1.09 15.02
C TRP A 131 1.74 -0.02 15.81
N VAL A 132 1.21 0.39 16.96
CA VAL A 132 1.92 1.30 17.86
C VAL A 132 3.24 0.69 18.30
N ALA A 133 3.23 -0.54 18.81
CA ALA A 133 4.44 -1.23 19.28
C ALA A 133 5.47 -1.45 18.14
N VAL A 134 5.02 -1.86 16.95
CA VAL A 134 5.90 -2.02 15.78
C VAL A 134 6.50 -0.69 15.34
N THR A 135 5.73 0.41 15.39
CA THR A 135 6.21 1.75 15.01
C THR A 135 7.20 2.31 16.01
N GLU A 136 7.01 2.05 17.31
CA GLU A 136 7.96 2.43 18.35
C GLU A 136 9.30 1.71 18.21
N ALA A 137 9.27 0.43 17.84
CA ALA A 137 10.49 -0.36 17.64
C ALA A 137 11.18 -0.06 16.31
N GLU A 138 10.40 0.11 15.23
CA GLU A 138 10.89 0.33 13.88
C GLU A 138 10.16 1.51 13.21
N PRO A 139 10.57 2.76 13.47
CA PRO A 139 9.95 3.92 12.85
C PRO A 139 10.16 3.91 11.33
N SER A 140 9.06 3.83 10.57
CA SER A 140 9.06 3.94 9.11
C SER A 140 7.77 4.57 8.61
N SER A 141 7.80 5.16 7.42
CA SER A 141 6.61 5.80 6.85
C SER A 141 5.45 4.81 6.71
N GLN A 142 5.74 3.56 6.35
CA GLN A 142 4.75 2.49 6.24
C GLN A 142 4.13 2.11 7.60
N ASN A 143 4.94 2.03 8.66
CA ASN A 143 4.44 1.70 9.99
C ASN A 143 3.55 2.82 10.54
N TYR A 144 3.95 4.08 10.34
CA TYR A 144 3.09 5.24 10.68
C TYR A 144 1.81 5.29 9.85
N LEU A 145 1.83 4.86 8.58
CA LEU A 145 0.60 4.73 7.79
C LEU A 145 -0.34 3.68 8.39
N ASN A 146 0.18 2.53 8.83
CA ASN A 146 -0.63 1.50 9.48
C ASN A 146 -1.26 2.01 10.78
N VAL A 147 -0.51 2.77 11.60
CA VAL A 147 -1.05 3.44 12.79
C VAL A 147 -2.14 4.43 12.40
N ALA A 148 -1.87 5.34 11.46
CA ALA A 148 -2.80 6.38 11.03
C ALA A 148 -4.12 5.79 10.50
N SER A 149 -4.01 4.85 9.57
CA SER A 149 -5.15 4.22 8.92
C SER A 149 -5.96 3.33 9.86
N THR A 150 -5.33 2.68 10.83
CA THR A 150 -6.04 1.88 11.84
C THR A 150 -6.72 2.79 12.87
N ALA A 151 -6.02 3.82 13.36
CA ALA A 151 -6.56 4.83 14.26
C ALA A 151 -7.82 5.50 13.68
N ALA A 152 -7.77 5.89 12.40
CA ALA A 152 -8.91 6.48 11.71
C ALA A 152 -10.14 5.57 11.72
N VAL A 153 -9.96 4.27 11.42
CA VAL A 153 -11.07 3.30 11.37
C VAL A 153 -11.68 3.05 12.75
N ILE A 154 -10.90 3.14 13.83
CA ILE A 154 -11.40 3.05 15.21
C ILE A 154 -11.79 4.42 15.80
N GLU A 155 -11.94 5.44 14.95
CA GLU A 155 -12.42 6.78 15.30
C GLU A 155 -11.49 7.61 16.22
N HIS A 156 -10.22 7.23 16.30
CA HIS A 156 -9.16 7.98 16.99
C HIS A 156 -8.56 9.02 16.03
N PHE A 157 -9.36 10.04 15.66
CA PHE A 157 -9.04 10.92 14.54
C PHE A 157 -7.83 11.84 14.76
N ASP A 158 -7.62 12.34 15.99
CA ASP A 158 -6.49 13.21 16.30
C ASP A 158 -5.17 12.42 16.23
N GLU A 159 -5.15 11.20 16.76
CA GLU A 159 -4.02 10.28 16.64
C GLU A 159 -3.77 9.87 15.20
N ALA A 160 -4.85 9.64 14.44
CA ALA A 160 -4.78 9.29 13.03
C ALA A 160 -4.11 10.39 12.21
N GLU A 161 -4.53 11.65 12.38
CA GLU A 161 -3.94 12.79 11.68
C GLU A 161 -2.48 13.03 12.12
N ALA A 162 -2.19 12.97 13.42
CA ALA A 162 -0.81 13.13 13.91
C ALA A 162 0.14 12.05 13.36
N ALA A 163 -0.31 10.79 13.32
CA ALA A 163 0.44 9.69 12.73
C ALA A 163 0.60 9.87 11.21
N TYR A 164 -0.42 10.33 10.50
CA TYR A 164 -0.33 10.55 9.05
C TYR A 164 0.62 11.70 8.68
N LEU A 165 0.60 12.80 9.43
CA LEU A 165 1.57 13.88 9.23
C LEU A 165 3.01 13.40 9.50
N THR A 166 3.18 12.50 10.47
CA THR A 166 4.48 11.88 10.75
C THR A 166 4.91 10.92 9.64
N CYS A 167 3.98 10.12 9.11
CA CYS A 167 4.17 9.29 7.93
C CYS A 167 4.72 10.10 6.76
N GLN A 168 4.12 11.26 6.43
CA GLN A 168 4.56 12.11 5.33
C GLN A 168 5.98 12.68 5.52
N ARG A 169 6.33 13.08 6.76
CA ARG A 169 7.68 13.55 7.08
C ARG A 169 8.71 12.44 6.93
N ILE A 170 8.45 11.26 7.50
CA ILE A 170 9.38 10.12 7.42
C ILE A 170 9.51 9.64 5.97
N TYR A 171 8.42 9.57 5.21
CA TYR A 171 8.48 9.23 3.79
C TYR A 171 9.41 10.17 3.04
N THR A 172 9.29 11.48 3.29
CA THR A 172 10.16 12.48 2.66
C THR A 172 11.65 12.25 3.00
N GLN A 173 11.95 11.91 4.26
CA GLN A 173 13.31 11.57 4.70
C GLN A 173 13.83 10.27 4.07
N GLU A 174 13.01 9.21 4.00
CA GLU A 174 13.34 7.94 3.34
C GLU A 174 13.65 8.10 1.85
N ARG A 175 13.15 9.17 1.22
CA ARG A 175 13.46 9.56 -0.17
C ARG A 175 14.67 10.49 -0.29
N GLY A 176 15.35 10.80 0.81
CA GLY A 176 16.55 11.61 0.84
C GLY A 176 16.32 13.13 0.76
N ALA A 177 15.12 13.60 1.09
CA ALA A 177 14.78 15.03 1.10
C ALA A 177 14.56 15.55 2.54
N ASP A 178 14.70 16.86 2.73
CA ASP A 178 14.40 17.54 3.99
C ASP A 178 12.91 17.91 4.07
N PRO A 179 12.13 17.37 5.03
CA PRO A 179 10.73 17.73 5.22
C PRO A 179 10.48 19.22 5.52
N VAL A 180 11.50 19.96 5.98
CA VAL A 180 11.41 21.41 6.23
C VAL A 180 11.35 22.20 4.92
N GLU A 181 12.02 21.71 3.86
CA GLU A 181 12.03 22.34 2.54
C GLU A 181 10.76 22.01 1.74
N GLY A 182 10.11 20.89 2.05
CA GLY A 182 8.83 20.50 1.48
C GLY A 182 8.57 19.00 1.64
N LEU A 183 7.30 18.60 1.56
CA LEU A 183 6.92 17.19 1.63
C LEU A 183 6.87 16.57 0.24
N ILE A 184 7.44 15.36 0.09
CA ILE A 184 7.25 14.56 -1.11
C ILE A 184 5.87 13.91 -1.03
N PHE A 185 5.03 14.21 -2.01
CA PHE A 185 3.69 13.64 -2.11
C PHE A 185 3.74 12.15 -2.49
N ASN A 186 2.97 11.33 -1.77
CA ASN A 186 2.73 9.93 -2.09
C ASN A 186 1.22 9.71 -2.23
N GLY A 187 0.73 9.62 -3.46
CA GLY A 187 -0.70 9.51 -3.75
C GLY A 187 -1.32 8.22 -3.21
N GLN A 188 -0.54 7.15 -3.14
CA GLN A 188 -1.01 5.87 -2.64
C GLN A 188 -1.19 5.85 -1.12
N TYR A 189 -0.32 6.56 -0.38
CA TYR A 189 -0.47 6.76 1.06
C TYR A 189 -1.66 7.67 1.36
N GLN A 190 -1.82 8.74 0.56
CA GLN A 190 -2.99 9.62 0.63
C GLN A 190 -4.29 8.85 0.39
N ALA A 191 -4.33 8.00 -0.64
CA ALA A 191 -5.49 7.16 -0.96
C ALA A 191 -5.81 6.13 0.13
N ASN A 192 -4.79 5.57 0.78
CA ASN A 192 -5.01 4.66 1.89
C ASN A 192 -5.65 5.39 3.09
N PHE A 193 -5.07 6.52 3.49
CA PHE A 193 -5.56 7.28 4.64
C PHE A 193 -6.97 7.84 4.42
N LEU A 194 -7.25 8.41 3.24
CA LEU A 194 -8.60 8.90 2.91
C LEU A 194 -9.64 7.77 2.92
N SER A 195 -9.27 6.57 2.45
CA SER A 195 -10.18 5.42 2.47
C SER A 195 -10.49 4.98 3.90
N SER A 196 -9.51 5.02 4.81
CA SER A 196 -9.75 4.74 6.22
C SER A 196 -10.68 5.76 6.89
N LEU A 197 -10.52 7.05 6.60
CA LEU A 197 -11.45 8.09 7.09
C LEU A 197 -12.87 7.88 6.55
N ASP A 198 -12.99 7.53 5.27
CA ASP A 198 -14.29 7.29 4.67
C ASP A 198 -15.00 6.06 5.26
N LYS A 199 -14.26 4.99 5.54
CA LYS A 199 -14.78 3.81 6.26
C LYS A 199 -15.30 4.14 7.65
N ALA A 200 -14.65 5.08 8.33
CA ALA A 200 -15.09 5.59 9.63
C ALA A 200 -16.27 6.58 9.52
N GLY A 201 -16.85 6.76 8.33
CA GLY A 201 -17.98 7.67 8.09
C GLY A 201 -17.59 9.16 8.11
N ARG A 202 -16.30 9.49 8.18
CA ARG A 202 -15.79 10.88 8.19
C ARG A 202 -15.49 11.39 6.80
N SER A 203 -16.51 11.43 5.94
CA SER A 203 -16.37 11.94 4.57
C SER A 203 -15.95 13.41 4.55
N ASP A 204 -16.31 14.19 5.57
CA ASP A 204 -15.86 15.57 5.79
C ASP A 204 -14.33 15.65 5.91
N LEU A 205 -13.73 14.78 6.73
CA LEU A 205 -12.27 14.70 6.86
C LEU A 205 -11.64 14.06 5.63
N ALA A 206 -12.24 13.01 5.07
CA ALA A 206 -11.71 12.35 3.89
C ALA A 206 -11.63 13.32 2.69
N PHE A 207 -12.60 14.24 2.55
CA PHE A 207 -12.59 15.27 1.51
C PHE A 207 -11.39 16.24 1.64
N LYS A 208 -10.96 16.60 2.86
CA LYS A 208 -9.73 17.38 3.11
C LYS A 208 -8.50 16.72 2.46
N TYR A 209 -8.41 15.40 2.53
CA TYR A 209 -7.29 14.64 1.94
C TYR A 209 -7.52 14.28 0.46
N LEU A 210 -8.74 14.39 -0.05
CA LEU A 210 -9.02 14.21 -1.46
C LEU A 210 -8.46 15.35 -2.32
N GLU A 211 -8.51 16.58 -1.82
CA GLU A 211 -8.09 17.76 -2.59
C GLU A 211 -6.61 17.74 -3.02
N PRO A 212 -5.63 17.43 -2.13
CA PRO A 212 -4.24 17.27 -2.56
C PRO A 212 -4.06 16.17 -3.61
N LEU A 213 -4.83 15.08 -3.54
CA LEU A 213 -4.76 13.99 -4.50
C LEU A 213 -5.27 14.43 -5.88
N ALA A 214 -6.41 15.13 -5.93
CA ALA A 214 -6.93 15.74 -7.14
C ALA A 214 -5.94 16.76 -7.72
N GLY A 215 -5.38 17.62 -6.87
CA GLY A 215 -4.36 18.60 -7.23
C GLY A 215 -3.13 17.98 -7.89
N PHE A 216 -2.71 16.79 -7.45
CA PHE A 216 -1.60 16.10 -8.08
C PHE A 216 -1.94 15.63 -9.49
N TYR A 217 -3.11 15.04 -9.74
CA TYR A 217 -3.54 14.70 -11.11
C TYR A 217 -3.58 15.94 -12.02
N ARG A 218 -4.11 17.06 -11.50
CA ARG A 218 -4.12 18.34 -12.24
C ARG A 218 -2.72 18.83 -12.60
N SER A 219 -1.73 18.58 -11.74
CA SER A 219 -0.33 18.99 -12.00
C SER A 219 0.41 18.07 -12.98
N LEU A 220 -0.02 16.81 -13.12
CA LEU A 220 0.65 15.84 -13.98
C LEU A 220 0.26 15.99 -15.45
N HIS A 221 -0.98 16.41 -15.72
CA HIS A 221 -1.57 16.50 -17.07
C HIS A 221 -1.52 15.18 -17.88
N ILE A 222 -1.23 14.04 -17.24
CA ILE A 222 -1.08 12.72 -17.86
C ILE A 222 -1.77 11.70 -16.97
N THR A 223 -2.75 10.97 -17.51
CA THR A 223 -3.52 9.95 -16.78
C THR A 223 -3.18 8.51 -17.17
N ASP A 224 -2.15 8.31 -17.99
CA ASP A 224 -1.63 6.99 -18.34
C ASP A 224 -1.28 6.15 -17.10
N SER A 225 -1.80 4.93 -17.04
CA SER A 225 -1.65 4.07 -15.87
C SER A 225 -0.20 3.69 -15.57
N THR A 226 0.66 3.55 -16.58
CA THR A 226 2.08 3.25 -16.38
C THR A 226 2.78 4.46 -15.74
N PHE A 227 2.51 5.65 -16.26
CA PHE A 227 3.03 6.90 -15.73
C PHE A 227 2.60 7.14 -14.27
N LEU A 228 1.31 6.95 -13.97
CA LEU A 228 0.77 7.08 -12.62
C LEU A 228 1.38 6.07 -11.65
N HIS A 229 1.54 4.81 -12.08
CA HIS A 229 2.18 3.77 -11.28
C HIS A 229 3.62 4.14 -10.88
N LEU A 230 4.42 4.63 -11.84
CA LEU A 230 5.79 5.07 -11.57
C LEU A 230 5.88 6.23 -10.57
N ARG A 231 4.79 7.01 -10.42
CA ARG A 231 4.68 8.13 -9.48
C ARG A 231 3.95 7.78 -8.19
N GLN A 232 3.68 6.51 -7.93
CA GLN A 232 2.95 6.06 -6.73
C GLN A 232 1.58 6.75 -6.60
N MET A 233 0.92 6.98 -7.74
CA MET A 233 -0.43 7.50 -7.81
C MET A 233 -1.43 6.37 -8.03
N PRO A 234 -2.63 6.41 -7.43
CA PRO A 234 -3.73 5.57 -7.85
C PRO A 234 -4.01 5.75 -9.34
N PHE A 235 -4.62 4.77 -9.99
CA PHE A 235 -5.07 4.94 -11.36
C PHE A 235 -6.19 5.99 -11.43
N PHE A 236 -6.24 6.75 -12.52
CA PHE A 236 -7.18 7.86 -12.62
C PHE A 236 -8.64 7.38 -12.62
N GLU A 237 -8.92 6.26 -13.31
CA GLU A 237 -10.25 5.64 -13.30
C GLU A 237 -10.71 5.26 -11.89
N VAL A 238 -9.78 4.76 -11.10
CA VAL A 238 -9.99 4.36 -9.73
C VAL A 238 -10.27 5.59 -8.85
N PHE A 239 -9.49 6.66 -9.02
CA PHE A 239 -9.74 7.93 -8.35
C PHE A 239 -11.17 8.43 -8.64
N LEU A 240 -11.62 8.43 -9.90
CA LEU A 240 -12.96 8.87 -10.27
C LEU A 240 -14.06 8.00 -9.65
N GLU A 241 -13.94 6.68 -9.75
CA GLU A 241 -14.90 5.73 -9.20
C GLU A 241 -15.08 5.89 -7.68
N GLN A 242 -14.00 6.16 -6.97
CA GLN A 242 -14.02 6.26 -5.51
C GLN A 242 -14.32 7.64 -4.96
N SER A 243 -13.83 8.68 -5.64
CA SER A 243 -14.05 10.05 -5.19
C SER A 243 -15.52 10.43 -5.33
N LEU A 244 -16.23 9.97 -6.37
CA LEU A 244 -17.59 10.43 -6.65
C LEU A 244 -18.58 10.20 -5.49
N PRO A 245 -18.72 8.99 -4.91
CA PRO A 245 -19.61 8.78 -3.77
C PRO A 245 -19.17 9.53 -2.50
N LEU A 246 -17.88 9.84 -2.35
CA LEU A 246 -17.36 10.63 -1.24
C LEU A 246 -17.74 12.11 -1.44
N VAL A 247 -17.45 12.69 -2.60
CA VAL A 247 -17.73 14.10 -2.90
C VAL A 247 -19.24 14.38 -2.84
N ARG A 248 -20.09 13.46 -3.34
CA ARG A 248 -21.55 13.57 -3.24
C ARG A 248 -22.09 13.63 -1.80
N ARG A 249 -21.37 13.10 -0.83
CA ARG A 249 -21.76 13.18 0.59
C ARG A 249 -21.40 14.51 1.23
N VAL A 250 -20.52 15.29 0.61
CA VAL A 250 -19.94 16.51 1.19
C VAL A 250 -20.39 17.77 0.46
N LEU A 251 -20.53 17.69 -0.87
CA LEU A 251 -20.90 18.82 -1.72
C LEU A 251 -22.29 18.61 -2.33
N ASP A 252 -22.98 19.72 -2.58
CA ASP A 252 -24.15 19.73 -3.45
C ASP A 252 -23.74 19.54 -4.93
N GLU A 253 -24.73 19.30 -5.81
CA GLU A 253 -24.46 18.95 -7.22
C GLU A 253 -23.74 20.08 -7.99
N ASP A 254 -24.02 21.34 -7.69
CA ASP A 254 -23.37 22.48 -8.36
C ASP A 254 -21.90 22.59 -7.94
N ALA A 255 -21.62 22.53 -6.63
CA ALA A 255 -20.27 22.56 -6.09
C ALA A 255 -19.46 21.32 -6.50
N LEU A 256 -20.09 20.15 -6.54
CA LEU A 256 -19.47 18.91 -7.00
C LEU A 256 -19.07 19.01 -8.47
N THR A 257 -19.97 19.50 -9.33
CA THR A 257 -19.68 19.67 -10.77
C THR A 257 -18.54 20.66 -10.97
N ALA A 258 -18.58 21.80 -10.25
CA ALA A 258 -17.51 22.79 -10.29
C ALA A 258 -16.16 22.21 -9.83
N TRP A 259 -16.16 21.39 -8.77
CA TRP A 259 -14.96 20.74 -8.25
C TRP A 259 -14.34 19.78 -9.28
N TYR A 260 -15.14 18.89 -9.86
CA TYR A 260 -14.67 17.96 -10.88
C TYR A 260 -14.23 18.64 -12.17
N ARG A 261 -14.88 19.73 -12.56
CA ARG A 261 -14.48 20.54 -13.73
C ARG A 261 -13.03 21.00 -13.64
N THR A 262 -12.56 21.40 -12.46
CA THR A 262 -11.14 21.78 -12.26
C THR A 262 -10.18 20.66 -12.61
N THR A 263 -10.58 19.40 -12.38
CA THR A 263 -9.77 18.23 -12.69
C THR A 263 -9.91 17.83 -14.15
N TYR A 264 -11.13 17.86 -14.69
CA TYR A 264 -11.42 17.60 -16.10
C TYR A 264 -10.62 18.51 -17.03
N ASP A 265 -10.62 19.83 -16.76
CA ASP A 265 -9.93 20.82 -17.60
C ASP A 265 -8.40 20.68 -17.58
N ALA A 266 -7.85 19.97 -16.58
CA ALA A 266 -6.41 19.86 -16.37
C ALA A 266 -5.82 18.51 -16.81
N VAL A 267 -6.63 17.48 -17.06
CA VAL A 267 -6.13 16.16 -17.49
C VAL A 267 -6.04 16.03 -19.02
N ASP A 268 -5.31 15.03 -19.49
CA ASP A 268 -5.20 14.68 -20.91
C ASP A 268 -6.52 14.17 -21.50
N GLU A 269 -6.60 14.11 -22.84
CA GLU A 269 -7.79 13.65 -23.58
C GLU A 269 -8.27 12.24 -23.14
N PRO A 270 -7.39 11.24 -22.93
CA PRO A 270 -7.82 9.96 -22.36
C PRO A 270 -8.45 10.09 -20.97
N GLY A 271 -7.90 10.95 -20.11
CA GLY A 271 -8.44 11.24 -18.78
C GLY A 271 -9.81 11.90 -18.85
N GLN A 272 -9.98 12.88 -19.75
CA GLN A 272 -11.27 13.54 -19.99
C GLN A 272 -12.34 12.53 -20.43
N ALA A 273 -12.01 11.60 -21.33
CA ALA A 273 -12.92 10.55 -21.77
C ALA A 273 -13.38 9.63 -20.62
N MET A 274 -12.58 9.49 -19.55
CA MET A 274 -12.98 8.69 -18.39
C MET A 274 -14.13 9.32 -17.60
N PHE A 275 -14.26 10.65 -17.55
CA PHE A 275 -15.35 11.29 -16.81
C PHE A 275 -16.73 10.87 -17.34
N ALA A 276 -16.90 10.83 -18.67
CA ALA A 276 -18.12 10.33 -19.29
C ALA A 276 -18.35 8.84 -18.99
N ARG A 277 -17.30 8.02 -19.07
CA ARG A 277 -17.38 6.56 -18.80
C ARG A 277 -17.80 6.25 -17.35
N TYR A 278 -17.32 7.03 -16.40
CA TYR A 278 -17.58 6.83 -14.97
C TYR A 278 -18.74 7.71 -14.47
N HIS A 279 -19.49 8.37 -15.36
CA HIS A 279 -20.65 9.21 -15.05
C HIS A 279 -20.35 10.28 -13.99
N VAL A 280 -19.15 10.84 -14.05
CA VAL A 280 -18.70 11.94 -13.20
C VAL A 280 -19.17 13.25 -13.86
N PRO A 281 -19.92 14.11 -13.17
CA PRO A 281 -20.32 15.40 -13.73
C PRO A 281 -19.10 16.34 -13.84
N HIS A 282 -19.03 17.10 -14.93
CA HIS A 282 -17.90 17.96 -15.24
C HIS A 282 -18.30 19.10 -16.17
#